data_AF-G7H3Z9-F1
#
_entry.id   AF-G7H3Z9-F1
#
_cell.length_a   1.000
_cell.length_b   1.000
_cell.length_c   1.000
_cell.angle_alpha   90.00
_cell.angle_beta   90.00
_cell.angle_gamma   90.00
#
_symmetry.space_group_name_H-M   'P 1'
#
loop_
_entity.id
_entity.type
_entity.pdbx_description
1 polymer ?
#
loop_
_entity_poly.entity_id
_entity_poly.type
_entity_poly.pdbx_seq_one_letter_code
_entity_poly.pdbx_strand_id
1 'polypeptide(L)'
;MATSYSTAAQVVEALHSAANPIEEAKIRNRVDEDEAVIGVRMGTLFDIAKHAAGLPDAELDALFEHEAYEPRLAAFCILDFRARRKLADDQRAALAHIYLDRHDSISTWDMVDRAAPRVLGWPILIGAVGDSVLDDLARADDPLRRRSAITAPLWFIKEGSTADVERGLAIASSLDDDRHPRVRSAVQIYRKHARRRLQRHGNP
;
A
#
# COMPACT_ATOMS: atom_id res chain seq x y z
N MET A 1 19.87 17.33 14.36
CA MET A 1 19.40 15.96 14.65
C MET A 1 18.20 15.71 13.76
N ALA A 2 18.13 14.57 13.06
CA ALA A 2 16.93 14.24 12.30
C ALA A 2 15.78 13.99 13.27
N THR A 3 14.65 14.68 13.10
CA THR A 3 13.45 14.47 13.93
C THR A 3 13.04 13.01 13.80
N SER A 4 12.93 12.28 14.90
CA SER A 4 12.39 10.91 14.93
C SER A 4 11.13 10.93 15.79
N TYR A 5 10.07 10.31 15.31
CA TYR A 5 8.81 10.20 16.06
C TYR A 5 8.75 8.85 16.79
N SER A 6 8.39 8.87 18.07
CA SER A 6 8.29 7.71 18.94
C SER A 6 6.85 7.38 19.37
N THR A 7 5.88 8.26 19.11
CA THR A 7 4.44 8.00 19.37
C THR A 7 3.54 8.43 18.21
N ALA A 8 2.35 7.86 18.12
CA ALA A 8 1.28 8.22 17.19
C ALA A 8 0.88 9.68 17.36
N ALA A 9 0.76 10.14 18.62
CA ALA A 9 0.43 11.53 18.94
C ALA A 9 1.45 12.52 18.34
N GLN A 10 2.75 12.19 18.37
CA GLN A 10 3.77 13.03 17.74
C GLN A 10 3.64 13.07 16.21
N VAL A 11 3.26 11.95 15.59
CA VAL A 11 3.01 11.89 14.15
C VAL A 11 1.79 12.73 13.79
N VAL A 12 0.69 12.60 14.54
CA VAL A 12 -0.54 13.37 14.35
C VAL A 12 -0.30 14.87 14.54
N GLU A 13 0.43 15.26 15.58
CA GLU A 13 0.83 16.66 15.81
C GLU A 13 1.67 17.21 14.66
N ALA A 14 2.61 16.42 14.13
CA ALA A 14 3.41 16.81 12.98
C ALA A 14 2.57 16.95 11.69
N LEU A 15 1.53 16.12 11.52
CA LEU A 15 0.58 16.24 10.42
C LEU A 15 -0.25 17.53 10.55
N HIS A 16 -0.79 17.82 11.73
CA HIS A 16 -1.53 19.07 11.98
C HIS A 16 -0.65 20.32 11.80
N SER A 17 0.60 20.27 12.27
CA SER A 17 1.58 21.34 12.06
C SER A 17 1.90 21.59 10.58
N ALA A 18 1.69 20.58 9.73
CA ALA A 18 1.90 20.65 8.28
C ALA A 18 0.59 20.88 7.49
N ALA A 19 -0.53 21.12 8.17
CA ALA A 19 -1.83 21.33 7.55
C ALA A 19 -1.83 22.52 6.59
N ASN A 20 -2.51 22.34 5.45
CA ASN A 20 -2.65 23.33 4.41
C ASN A 20 -4.07 23.28 3.80
N PRO A 21 -4.86 24.36 3.88
CA PRO A 21 -6.23 24.37 3.36
C PRO A 21 -6.36 24.07 1.86
N ILE A 22 -5.33 24.40 1.06
CA ILE A 22 -5.31 24.08 -0.37
C ILE A 22 -5.16 22.57 -0.59
N GLU A 23 -4.32 21.91 0.22
CA GLU A 23 -4.16 20.46 0.15
C GLU A 23 -5.37 19.73 0.73
N GLU A 24 -5.97 20.26 1.80
CA GLU A 24 -7.24 19.77 2.36
C GLU A 24 -8.34 19.72 1.30
N ALA A 25 -8.57 20.84 0.60
CA ALA A 25 -9.59 20.93 -0.45
C ALA A 25 -9.32 19.94 -1.61
N LYS A 26 -8.05 19.69 -1.95
CA LYS A 26 -7.70 18.66 -2.94
C LYS A 26 -7.99 17.25 -2.43
N ILE A 27 -7.62 16.95 -1.18
CA ILE A 27 -7.82 15.65 -0.56
C ILE A 27 -9.31 15.35 -0.38
N ARG A 28 -10.12 16.36 -0.05
CA ARG A 28 -11.57 16.22 0.10
C ARG A 28 -12.25 15.59 -1.13
N ASN A 29 -11.72 15.78 -2.33
CA ASN A 29 -12.28 15.21 -3.57
C ASN A 29 -11.98 13.71 -3.79
N ARG A 30 -11.21 13.05 -2.91
CA ARG A 30 -10.79 11.63 -3.07
C ARG A 30 -11.14 10.71 -1.90
N VAL A 31 -11.51 11.28 -0.77
CA VAL A 31 -11.95 10.59 0.45
C VAL A 31 -13.48 10.58 0.54
N ASP A 32 -14.02 9.79 1.46
CA ASP A 32 -15.46 9.81 1.73
C ASP A 32 -15.88 11.13 2.41
N GLU A 33 -17.17 11.47 2.34
CA GLU A 33 -17.70 12.75 2.80
C GLU A 33 -17.48 12.96 4.31
N ASP A 34 -17.61 11.90 5.08
CA ASP A 34 -17.49 11.83 6.54
C ASP A 34 -16.05 11.59 7.03
N GLU A 35 -15.10 11.29 6.15
CA GLU A 35 -13.71 11.05 6.52
C GLU A 35 -13.00 12.38 6.88
N ALA A 36 -12.47 12.49 8.10
CA ALA A 36 -11.73 13.69 8.50
C ALA A 36 -10.45 13.86 7.66
N VAL A 37 -10.08 15.10 7.33
CA VAL A 37 -8.87 15.42 6.53
C VAL A 37 -8.13 16.57 7.20
N ILE A 38 -6.82 16.41 7.33
CA ILE A 38 -5.92 17.39 7.94
C ILE A 38 -5.40 18.40 6.89
N GLY A 39 -5.21 17.96 5.65
CA GLY A 39 -4.70 18.79 4.56
C GLY A 39 -3.19 18.75 4.42
N VAL A 40 -2.56 17.58 4.43
CA VAL A 40 -1.08 17.49 4.35
C VAL A 40 -0.62 17.17 2.92
N ARG A 41 0.35 17.94 2.41
CA ARG A 41 1.00 17.64 1.13
C ARG A 41 1.62 16.23 1.18
N MET A 42 1.35 15.42 0.16
CA MET A 42 1.75 14.00 0.11
C MET A 42 3.26 13.76 0.38
N GLY A 43 4.14 14.59 -0.18
CA GLY A 43 5.58 14.49 0.06
C GLY A 43 5.95 14.71 1.54
N THR A 44 5.33 15.70 2.18
CA THR A 44 5.53 15.99 3.61
C THR A 44 5.03 14.83 4.48
N LEU A 45 3.88 14.25 4.14
CA LEU A 45 3.36 13.05 4.83
C LEU A 45 4.33 11.88 4.72
N PHE A 46 4.90 11.62 3.54
CA PHE A 46 5.89 10.56 3.35
C PHE A 46 7.16 10.82 4.17
N ASP A 47 7.61 12.06 4.24
CA ASP A 47 8.77 12.42 5.06
C ASP A 47 8.48 12.23 6.55
N ILE A 48 7.29 12.61 7.04
CA ILE A 48 6.86 12.37 8.42
C ILE A 48 6.86 10.85 8.71
N ALA A 49 6.19 10.06 7.87
CA ALA A 49 6.09 8.61 8.01
C ALA A 49 7.46 7.92 7.98
N LYS A 50 8.41 8.42 7.19
CA LYS A 50 9.79 7.89 7.14
C LYS A 50 10.49 8.04 8.49
N HIS A 51 10.32 9.19 9.14
CA HIS A 51 10.88 9.48 10.47
C HIS A 51 10.12 8.77 11.61
N ALA A 52 8.92 8.26 11.33
CA ALA A 52 8.12 7.44 12.23
C ALA A 52 8.30 5.91 12.00
N ALA A 53 9.19 5.48 11.10
CA ALA A 53 9.35 4.06 10.77
C ALA A 53 9.85 3.20 11.96
N GLY A 54 10.29 3.83 13.06
CA GLY A 54 10.69 3.19 14.32
C GLY A 54 9.60 3.13 15.40
N LEU A 55 8.36 3.53 15.11
CA LEU A 55 7.26 3.45 16.09
C LEU A 55 7.12 2.02 16.65
N PRO A 56 6.71 1.85 17.92
CA PRO A 56 6.17 0.58 18.43
C PRO A 56 4.89 0.18 17.69
N ASP A 57 4.54 -1.11 17.69
CA ASP A 57 3.35 -1.60 16.97
C ASP A 57 2.05 -1.04 17.55
N ALA A 58 1.95 -0.89 18.86
CA ALA A 58 0.78 -0.26 19.50
C ALA A 58 0.55 1.19 19.05
N GLU A 59 1.63 1.94 18.78
CA GLU A 59 1.53 3.31 18.27
C GLU A 59 1.19 3.32 16.77
N LEU A 60 1.63 2.31 16.02
CA LEU A 60 1.24 2.15 14.63
C LEU A 60 -0.27 1.80 14.51
N ASP A 61 -0.77 0.94 15.40
CA ASP A 61 -2.19 0.58 15.49
C ASP A 61 -3.07 1.80 15.76
N ALA A 62 -2.65 2.69 16.66
CA ALA A 62 -3.35 3.95 16.92
C ALA A 62 -3.48 4.85 15.68
N LEU A 63 -2.52 4.78 14.74
CA LEU A 63 -2.62 5.50 13.47
C LEU A 63 -3.59 4.85 12.48
N PHE A 64 -3.70 3.52 12.45
CA PHE A 64 -4.68 2.80 11.64
C PHE A 64 -6.12 3.04 12.10
N GLU A 65 -6.32 3.24 13.40
CA GLU A 65 -7.64 3.44 14.04
C GLU A 65 -8.05 4.92 14.07
N HIS A 66 -7.18 5.82 13.63
CA HIS A 66 -7.47 7.25 13.62
C HIS A 66 -8.57 7.59 12.60
N GLU A 67 -9.44 8.55 12.95
CA GLU A 67 -10.60 8.94 12.12
C GLU A 67 -10.22 9.63 10.80
N ALA A 68 -9.14 10.43 10.84
CA ALA A 68 -8.64 11.17 9.69
C ALA A 68 -7.84 10.33 8.69
N TYR A 69 -7.92 10.73 7.42
CA TYR A 69 -7.23 10.14 6.27
C TYR A 69 -5.69 10.11 6.44
N GLU A 70 -5.07 11.24 6.80
CA GLU A 70 -3.60 11.36 6.78
C GLU A 70 -2.89 10.46 7.80
N PRO A 71 -3.35 10.33 9.06
CA PRO A 71 -2.76 9.37 10.00
C PRO A 71 -2.84 7.92 9.51
N ARG A 72 -3.98 7.49 8.93
CA ARG A 72 -4.12 6.17 8.33
C ARG A 72 -3.15 5.97 7.17
N LEU A 73 -3.05 6.94 6.26
CA LEU A 73 -2.09 6.88 5.17
C LEU A 73 -0.63 6.86 5.67
N ALA A 74 -0.32 7.60 6.73
CA ALA A 74 0.99 7.59 7.36
C ALA A 74 1.33 6.19 7.91
N ALA A 75 0.36 5.47 8.49
CA ALA A 75 0.53 4.09 8.94
C ALA A 75 0.92 3.13 7.80
N PHE A 76 0.23 3.19 6.66
CA PHE A 76 0.59 2.41 5.47
C PHE A 76 1.95 2.82 4.87
N CYS A 77 2.30 4.11 4.94
CA CYS A 77 3.63 4.58 4.58
C CYS A 77 4.71 4.01 5.51
N ILE A 78 4.45 3.95 6.81
CA ILE A 78 5.34 3.38 7.82
C ILE A 78 5.57 1.90 7.54
N LEU A 79 4.52 1.12 7.24
CA LEU A 79 4.67 -0.28 6.83
C LEU A 79 5.59 -0.41 5.62
N ASP A 80 5.40 0.42 4.58
CA ASP A 80 6.29 0.41 3.42
C ASP A 80 7.74 0.74 3.80
N PHE A 81 7.97 1.74 4.64
CA PHE A 81 9.31 2.11 5.08
C PHE A 81 9.97 1.02 5.92
N ARG A 82 9.21 0.32 6.78
CA ARG A 82 9.69 -0.85 7.51
C ARG A 82 10.06 -1.98 6.53
N ALA A 83 9.22 -2.27 5.55
CA ALA A 83 9.46 -3.33 4.56
C ALA A 83 10.69 -3.08 3.65
N ARG A 84 11.16 -1.83 3.53
CA ARG A 84 12.41 -1.48 2.82
C ARG A 84 13.67 -1.86 3.59
N ARG A 85 13.58 -2.12 4.90
CA ARG A 85 14.75 -2.49 5.73
C ARG A 85 15.22 -3.90 5.39
N LYS A 86 16.42 -4.23 5.85
CA LYS A 86 16.89 -5.61 5.85
C LYS A 86 16.14 -6.35 6.95
N LEU A 87 15.24 -7.24 6.54
CA LEU A 87 14.38 -8.05 7.39
C LEU A 87 14.57 -9.52 7.05
N ALA A 88 14.44 -10.38 8.06
CA ALA A 88 14.24 -11.80 7.87
C ALA A 88 12.82 -12.08 7.32
N ASP A 89 12.61 -13.27 6.77
CA ASP A 89 11.37 -13.59 6.04
C ASP A 89 10.14 -13.64 6.97
N ASP A 90 10.31 -14.08 8.21
CA ASP A 90 9.29 -14.04 9.27
C ASP A 90 8.85 -12.61 9.61
N GLN A 91 9.80 -11.68 9.70
CA GLN A 91 9.52 -10.26 9.92
C GLN A 91 8.80 -9.63 8.73
N ARG A 92 9.13 -10.05 7.50
CA ARG A 92 8.43 -9.62 6.29
C ARG A 92 6.99 -10.15 6.26
N ALA A 93 6.81 -11.42 6.61
CA ALA A 93 5.48 -12.03 6.74
C ALA A 93 4.64 -11.31 7.80
N ALA A 94 5.23 -10.94 8.94
CA ALA A 94 4.54 -10.18 9.98
C ALA A 94 4.03 -8.82 9.45
N LEU A 95 4.82 -8.08 8.67
CA LEU A 95 4.37 -6.83 8.06
C LEU A 95 3.23 -7.05 7.04
N ALA A 96 3.28 -8.15 6.28
CA ALA A 96 2.18 -8.51 5.37
C ALA A 96 0.90 -8.84 6.12
N HIS A 97 0.99 -9.58 7.23
CA HIS A 97 -0.17 -9.89 8.07
C HIS A 97 -0.78 -8.62 8.66
N ILE A 98 0.02 -7.68 9.18
CA ILE A 98 -0.49 -6.38 9.63
C ILE A 98 -1.23 -5.65 8.50
N TYR A 99 -0.70 -5.65 7.27
CA TYR A 99 -1.37 -5.04 6.13
C TYR A 99 -2.72 -5.70 5.80
N LEU A 100 -2.80 -7.03 5.89
CA LEU A 100 -4.04 -7.79 5.63
C LEU A 100 -5.06 -7.59 6.76
N ASP A 101 -4.63 -7.62 8.01
CA ASP A 101 -5.47 -7.46 9.19
C ASP A 101 -6.02 -6.03 9.32
N ARG A 102 -5.25 -5.03 8.87
CA ARG A 102 -5.65 -3.61 8.85
C ARG A 102 -6.22 -3.17 7.50
N HIS A 103 -6.62 -4.11 6.64
CA HIS A 103 -7.20 -3.76 5.33
C HIS A 103 -8.48 -2.92 5.47
N ASP A 104 -9.27 -3.13 6.52
CA ASP A 104 -10.46 -2.31 6.83
C ASP A 104 -10.14 -0.85 7.16
N SER A 105 -8.88 -0.51 7.49
CA SER A 105 -8.43 0.87 7.66
C SER A 105 -8.08 1.56 6.33
N ILE A 106 -8.15 0.85 5.19
CA ILE A 106 -7.90 1.42 3.87
C ILE A 106 -9.19 2.06 3.36
N SER A 107 -9.22 3.39 3.29
CA SER A 107 -10.33 4.15 2.69
C SER A 107 -10.09 4.52 1.22
N THR A 108 -8.83 4.55 0.78
CA THR A 108 -8.45 5.07 -0.53
C THR A 108 -7.39 4.22 -1.23
N TRP A 109 -7.38 4.31 -2.56
CA TRP A 109 -6.47 3.55 -3.43
C TRP A 109 -4.99 3.90 -3.25
N ASP A 110 -4.66 5.09 -2.76
CA ASP A 110 -3.27 5.51 -2.56
C ASP A 110 -2.61 4.81 -1.36
N MET A 111 -3.38 4.42 -0.34
CA MET A 111 -2.90 3.55 0.74
C MET A 111 -2.50 2.17 0.20
N VAL A 112 -3.31 1.60 -0.70
CA VAL A 112 -2.99 0.35 -1.41
C VAL A 112 -1.72 0.52 -2.25
N ASP A 113 -1.68 1.53 -3.12
CA ASP A 113 -0.57 1.77 -4.04
C ASP A 113 0.76 2.04 -3.31
N ARG A 114 0.69 2.67 -2.14
CA ARG A 114 1.85 2.97 -1.32
C ARG A 114 2.49 1.71 -0.73
N ALA A 115 1.68 0.79 -0.21
CA ALA A 115 2.14 -0.31 0.63
C ALA A 115 2.16 -1.66 -0.10
N ALA A 116 1.08 -2.01 -0.80
CA ALA A 116 0.84 -3.37 -1.31
C ALA A 116 2.01 -3.97 -2.11
N PRO A 117 2.70 -3.25 -3.03
CA PRO A 117 3.79 -3.86 -3.80
C PRO A 117 4.88 -4.44 -2.90
N ARG A 118 5.37 -3.66 -1.94
CA ARG A 118 6.50 -4.08 -1.12
C ARG A 118 6.08 -4.86 0.12
N VAL A 119 5.00 -4.43 0.77
CA VAL A 119 4.55 -5.00 2.05
C VAL A 119 3.86 -6.34 1.84
N LEU A 120 3.12 -6.52 0.74
CA LEU A 120 2.39 -7.76 0.45
C LEU A 120 2.99 -8.53 -0.74
N GLY A 121 3.38 -7.83 -1.82
CA GLY A 121 3.95 -8.46 -3.00
C GLY A 121 5.31 -9.11 -2.76
N TRP A 122 6.20 -8.48 -1.98
CA TRP A 122 7.51 -9.07 -1.70
C TRP A 122 7.40 -10.38 -0.90
N PRO A 123 6.68 -10.46 0.23
CA PRO A 123 6.58 -11.69 1.00
C PRO A 123 5.94 -12.85 0.22
N ILE A 124 4.95 -12.57 -0.64
CA ILE A 124 4.37 -13.58 -1.54
C ILE A 124 5.40 -14.07 -2.58
N LEU A 125 6.17 -13.15 -3.19
CA LEU A 125 7.17 -13.51 -4.19
C LEU A 125 8.21 -14.51 -3.65
N ILE A 126 8.62 -14.35 -2.39
CA ILE A 126 9.64 -15.19 -1.76
C ILE A 126 9.06 -16.39 -1.00
N GLY A 127 7.74 -16.58 -1.02
CA GLY A 127 7.06 -17.69 -0.33
C GLY A 127 6.96 -17.54 1.19
N ALA A 128 7.18 -16.34 1.74
CA ALA A 128 6.99 -16.05 3.16
C ALA A 128 5.50 -15.90 3.54
N VAL A 129 4.65 -15.60 2.56
CA VAL A 129 3.18 -15.56 2.67
C VAL A 129 2.59 -16.41 1.55
N GLY A 130 1.50 -17.12 1.84
CA GLY A 130 0.87 -18.04 0.89
C GLY A 130 0.37 -17.38 -0.39
N ASP A 131 0.50 -18.08 -1.52
CA ASP A 131 0.12 -17.58 -2.84
C ASP A 131 -1.39 -17.34 -2.98
N SER A 132 -2.23 -18.06 -2.24
CA SER A 132 -3.71 -17.95 -2.32
C SER A 132 -4.24 -16.58 -1.89
N VAL A 133 -3.43 -15.79 -1.16
CA VAL A 133 -3.83 -14.46 -0.68
C VAL A 133 -4.27 -13.54 -1.82
N LEU A 134 -3.61 -13.61 -2.98
CA LEU A 134 -3.99 -12.77 -4.12
C LEU A 134 -5.35 -13.18 -4.71
N ASP A 135 -5.61 -14.49 -4.80
CA ASP A 135 -6.89 -15.01 -5.28
C ASP A 135 -8.05 -14.70 -4.31
N ASP A 136 -7.79 -14.76 -3.00
CA ASP A 136 -8.76 -14.40 -1.97
C ASP A 136 -9.10 -12.91 -2.03
N LEU A 137 -8.08 -12.05 -2.14
CA LEU A 137 -8.27 -10.61 -2.31
C LEU A 137 -9.00 -10.28 -3.62
N ALA A 138 -8.72 -10.98 -4.72
CA ALA A 138 -9.36 -10.76 -6.02
C ALA A 138 -10.85 -11.14 -6.03
N ARG A 139 -11.27 -12.06 -5.14
CA ARG A 139 -12.68 -12.48 -5.00
C ARG A 139 -13.47 -11.68 -3.97
N ALA A 140 -12.83 -10.81 -3.20
CA ALA A 140 -13.49 -10.03 -2.17
C ALA A 140 -14.52 -9.05 -2.76
N ASP A 141 -15.60 -8.78 -2.04
CA ASP A 141 -16.63 -7.80 -2.44
C ASP A 141 -16.10 -6.35 -2.39
N ASP A 142 -15.09 -6.09 -1.58
CA ASP A 142 -14.46 -4.77 -1.44
C ASP A 142 -13.49 -4.47 -2.61
N PRO A 143 -13.69 -3.36 -3.36
CA PRO A 143 -12.80 -2.97 -4.44
C PRO A 143 -11.37 -2.65 -3.99
N LEU A 144 -11.13 -2.24 -2.74
CA LEU A 144 -9.77 -1.96 -2.26
C LEU A 144 -9.00 -3.26 -2.01
N ARG A 145 -9.65 -4.33 -1.53
CA ARG A 145 -9.06 -5.68 -1.49
C ARG A 145 -8.70 -6.19 -2.88
N ARG A 146 -9.63 -6.09 -3.83
CA ARG A 146 -9.35 -6.46 -5.23
C ARG A 146 -8.25 -5.61 -5.87
N ARG A 147 -8.15 -4.32 -5.51
CA ARG A 147 -7.01 -3.48 -5.92
C ARG A 147 -5.70 -4.00 -5.33
N SER A 148 -5.66 -4.36 -4.05
CA SER A 148 -4.46 -4.95 -3.43
C SER A 148 -4.00 -6.22 -4.15
N ALA A 149 -4.93 -7.06 -4.58
CA ALA A 149 -4.65 -8.30 -5.33
C ALA A 149 -3.81 -8.04 -6.59
N ILE A 150 -4.07 -6.95 -7.31
CA ILE A 150 -3.36 -6.63 -8.56
C ILE A 150 -2.22 -5.63 -8.40
N THR A 151 -2.24 -4.82 -7.34
CA THR A 151 -1.17 -3.87 -7.02
C THR A 151 0.03 -4.57 -6.36
N ALA A 152 -0.19 -5.57 -5.49
CA ALA A 152 0.90 -6.33 -4.87
C ALA A 152 1.86 -6.97 -5.91
N PRO A 153 1.36 -7.65 -6.96
CA PRO A 153 2.17 -8.22 -8.04
C PRO A 153 3.07 -7.24 -8.79
N LEU A 154 2.92 -5.91 -8.64
CA LEU A 154 3.88 -4.96 -9.22
C LEU A 154 5.32 -5.24 -8.73
N TRP A 155 5.48 -5.88 -7.57
CA TRP A 155 6.79 -6.36 -7.12
C TRP A 155 7.32 -7.54 -7.93
N PHE A 156 6.46 -8.41 -8.45
CA PHE A 156 6.86 -9.53 -9.32
C PHE A 156 7.45 -8.99 -10.63
N ILE A 157 6.89 -7.89 -11.16
CA ILE A 157 7.45 -7.20 -12.33
C ILE A 157 8.86 -6.66 -12.03
N LYS A 158 9.04 -6.13 -10.82
CA LYS A 158 10.28 -5.47 -10.39
C LYS A 158 11.40 -6.47 -10.13
N GLU A 159 11.13 -7.54 -9.38
CA GLU A 159 12.15 -8.43 -8.81
C GLU A 159 11.93 -9.91 -9.16
N GLY A 160 10.79 -10.28 -9.74
CA GLY A 160 10.42 -11.66 -10.02
C GLY A 160 10.95 -12.22 -11.35
N SER A 161 10.75 -13.51 -11.53
CA SER A 161 10.98 -14.26 -12.77
C SER A 161 9.86 -13.99 -13.80
N THR A 162 10.04 -14.49 -15.02
CA THR A 162 8.97 -14.49 -16.04
C THR A 162 7.72 -15.21 -15.55
N ALA A 163 7.88 -16.36 -14.88
CA ALA A 163 6.76 -17.11 -14.31
C ALA A 163 5.99 -16.27 -13.27
N ASP A 164 6.67 -15.50 -12.42
CA ASP A 164 6.03 -14.63 -11.43
C ASP A 164 5.22 -13.50 -12.09
N VAL A 165 5.74 -12.93 -13.18
CA VAL A 165 4.99 -11.94 -13.97
C VAL A 165 3.76 -12.57 -14.62
N GLU A 166 3.86 -13.81 -15.10
CA GLU A 166 2.71 -14.56 -15.62
C GLU A 166 1.68 -14.86 -14.52
N ARG A 167 2.10 -15.16 -13.28
CA ARG A 167 1.18 -15.30 -12.14
C ARG A 167 0.36 -14.02 -11.93
N GLY A 168 1.02 -12.85 -11.93
CA GLY A 168 0.28 -11.59 -11.80
C GLY A 168 -0.61 -11.26 -13.01
N LEU A 169 -0.27 -11.74 -14.22
CA LEU A 169 -1.17 -11.65 -15.38
C LEU A 169 -2.41 -12.55 -15.25
N ALA A 170 -2.29 -13.68 -14.55
CA ALA A 170 -3.45 -14.52 -14.22
C ALA A 170 -4.40 -13.77 -13.27
N ILE A 171 -3.89 -13.13 -12.21
CA ILE A 171 -4.68 -12.26 -11.33
C ILE A 171 -5.29 -11.08 -12.10
N ALA A 172 -4.53 -10.49 -13.03
CA ALA A 172 -5.07 -9.42 -13.88
C ALA A 172 -6.28 -9.88 -14.70
N SER A 173 -6.28 -11.15 -15.13
CA SER A 173 -7.34 -11.72 -15.97
C SER A 173 -8.58 -12.12 -15.18
N SER A 174 -8.44 -12.53 -13.91
CA SER A 174 -9.59 -12.76 -13.03
C SER A 174 -10.36 -11.47 -12.68
N LEU A 175 -9.76 -10.31 -12.90
CA LEU A 175 -10.32 -8.98 -12.64
C LEU A 175 -10.71 -8.20 -13.91
N ASP A 176 -10.72 -8.83 -15.10
CA ASP A 176 -10.99 -8.12 -16.37
C ASP A 176 -12.39 -7.48 -16.40
N ASP A 177 -13.38 -8.13 -15.80
CA ASP A 177 -14.77 -7.66 -15.74
C ASP A 177 -15.12 -6.89 -14.46
N ASP A 178 -14.12 -6.42 -13.70
CA ASP A 178 -14.36 -5.70 -12.45
C ASP A 178 -15.20 -4.44 -12.68
N ARG A 179 -16.26 -4.26 -11.88
CA ARG A 179 -17.19 -3.13 -12.00
C ARG A 179 -16.60 -1.82 -11.49
N HIS A 180 -15.58 -1.88 -10.64
CA HIS A 180 -15.01 -0.70 -10.01
C HIS A 180 -13.90 -0.06 -10.88
N PRO A 181 -14.03 1.22 -11.27
CA PRO A 181 -13.11 1.87 -12.21
C PRO A 181 -11.67 1.93 -11.69
N ARG A 182 -11.47 2.09 -10.37
CA ARG A 182 -10.12 2.10 -9.78
C ARG A 182 -9.46 0.72 -9.88
N VAL A 183 -10.20 -0.39 -9.80
CA VAL A 183 -9.62 -1.73 -9.95
C VAL A 183 -9.22 -1.98 -11.40
N ARG A 184 -10.12 -1.69 -12.36
CA ARG A 184 -9.82 -1.78 -13.80
C ARG A 184 -8.58 -0.97 -14.19
N SER A 185 -8.42 0.24 -13.65
CA SER A 185 -7.23 1.06 -13.86
C SER A 185 -5.96 0.37 -13.36
N ALA A 186 -5.98 -0.25 -12.17
CA ALA A 186 -4.84 -1.00 -11.64
C ALA A 186 -4.49 -2.23 -12.50
N VAL A 187 -5.49 -2.96 -13.00
CA VAL A 187 -5.32 -4.07 -13.96
C VAL A 187 -4.61 -3.59 -15.23
N GLN A 188 -5.05 -2.46 -15.80
CA GLN A 188 -4.43 -1.88 -16.99
C GLN A 188 -2.98 -1.45 -16.73
N ILE A 189 -2.70 -0.84 -15.58
CA ILE A 189 -1.35 -0.46 -15.15
C ILE A 189 -0.48 -1.72 -15.08
N TYR A 190 -0.92 -2.77 -14.38
CA TYR A 190 -0.18 -4.01 -14.26
C TYR A 190 0.15 -4.61 -15.63
N ARG A 191 -0.86 -4.79 -16.49
CA ARG A 191 -0.69 -5.34 -17.85
C ARG A 191 0.31 -4.52 -18.68
N LYS A 192 0.25 -3.19 -18.60
CA LYS A 192 1.20 -2.29 -19.30
C LYS A 192 2.64 -2.53 -18.82
N HIS A 193 2.87 -2.63 -17.51
CA HIS A 193 4.20 -2.85 -16.96
C HIS A 193 4.71 -4.27 -17.23
N ALA A 194 3.86 -5.29 -17.12
CA ALA A 194 4.18 -6.68 -17.41
C ALA A 194 4.62 -6.86 -18.87
N ARG A 195 3.86 -6.32 -19.84
CA ARG A 195 4.24 -6.36 -21.27
C ARG A 195 5.62 -5.76 -21.53
N ARG A 196 5.90 -4.58 -20.97
CA ARG A 196 7.20 -3.93 -21.09
C ARG A 196 8.34 -4.77 -20.49
N ARG A 197 8.09 -5.43 -19.36
CA ARG A 197 9.07 -6.30 -18.69
C ARG A 197 9.35 -7.57 -19.50
N LEU A 198 8.33 -8.20 -20.08
CA LEU A 198 8.48 -9.41 -20.89
C LEU A 198 9.19 -9.12 -22.21
N GLN A 199 8.88 -8.00 -22.88
CA GLN A 199 9.56 -7.58 -24.12
C GLN A 199 11.06 -7.36 -23.92
N ARG A 200 11.49 -6.84 -22.77
CA ARG A 200 12.92 -6.62 -22.46
C ARG A 200 13.70 -7.91 -22.23
N HIS A 201 13.03 -8.99 -21.84
CA HIS A 201 13.67 -10.29 -21.58
C HIS A 201 13.49 -11.28 -22.73
N GLY A 202 12.61 -10.97 -23.70
CA GLY A 202 12.38 -11.76 -24.91
C GLY A 202 13.16 -11.26 -26.13
N ASN A 203 14.01 -10.23 -25.99
CA ASN A 203 14.90 -9.78 -27.06
C ASN A 203 16.31 -10.36 -26.81
N PRO A 204 16.81 -11.28 -27.64
CA PRO A 204 18.16 -11.84 -27.52
C PRO A 204 19.26 -10.78 -27.71
#